data_AF-A0A496LTB0-F1
#
_entry.id   AF-A0A496LTB0-F1
#
_cell.length_a   1.000
_cell.length_b   1.000
_cell.length_c   1.000
_cell.angle_alpha   90.00
_cell.angle_beta   90.00
_cell.angle_gamma   90.00
#
_symmetry.space_group_name_H-M   'P 1'
#
loop_
_entity.id
_entity.type
_entity.pdbx_description
1 polymer ?
#
loop_
_entity_poly.entity_id
_entity_poly.type
_entity_poly.pdbx_seq_one_letter_code
_entity_poly.pdbx_strand_id
1 'polypeptide(L)'
;MSKVPVSEAAEILGVTKEAVYNRIRRGTLKTFEKDGVKYVVLDGYEPQTSPKSAPKTSKSAKSSESKKAAKTGEFDVNEFLLSQISELKEQNQNLQADKERLFREKEQILLNNKTEIAQIYRERDEKIRNFLNLLERPLLARQNGEYAAPIDVEFVESEPKSEGKWTSLAEFLKSQNLSGKSLKKTQNKIIKNIGKSKFIKFKKGVIMVKSKKISKELDKK
;
A
#
# COMPACT_ATOMS: atom_id res chain seq x y z
N MET A 1 39.81 20.12 -26.59
CA MET A 1 39.40 18.70 -26.54
C MET A 1 39.71 18.15 -25.16
N SER A 2 38.70 17.97 -24.31
CA SER A 2 38.93 17.38 -22.98
C SER A 2 38.66 15.87 -23.05
N LYS A 3 39.65 15.06 -22.62
CA LYS A 3 39.54 13.60 -22.54
C LYS A 3 39.33 13.23 -21.09
N VAL A 4 38.15 12.73 -20.76
CA VAL A 4 37.72 12.55 -19.37
C VAL A 4 37.26 11.10 -19.18
N PRO A 5 37.60 10.42 -18.07
CA PRO A 5 37.07 9.10 -17.78
C PRO A 5 35.53 9.13 -17.65
N VAL A 6 34.87 8.00 -17.91
CA VAL A 6 33.39 7.90 -17.88
C VAL A 6 32.77 8.45 -16.59
N SER A 7 33.44 8.26 -15.44
CA SER A 7 32.94 8.76 -14.13
C SER A 7 32.88 10.28 -14.08
N GLU A 8 33.94 10.96 -14.49
CA GLU A 8 34.02 12.43 -14.44
C GLU A 8 33.21 13.04 -15.60
N ALA A 9 33.09 12.36 -16.74
CA ALA A 9 32.16 12.75 -17.81
C ALA A 9 30.69 12.72 -17.36
N ALA A 10 30.33 11.79 -16.47
CA ALA A 10 28.97 11.69 -15.92
C ALA A 10 28.66 12.90 -15.02
N GLU A 11 29.62 13.31 -14.19
CA GLU A 11 29.50 14.48 -13.32
C GLU A 11 29.45 15.77 -14.13
N ILE A 12 30.35 15.94 -15.10
CA ILE A 12 30.38 17.12 -15.98
C ILE A 12 29.06 17.25 -16.75
N LEU A 13 28.54 16.16 -17.31
CA LEU A 13 27.31 16.18 -18.09
C LEU A 13 26.02 16.16 -17.24
N GLY A 14 26.13 16.04 -15.91
CA GLY A 14 24.98 15.92 -15.01
C GLY A 14 24.10 14.69 -15.27
N VAL A 15 24.69 13.58 -15.75
CA VAL A 15 23.97 12.34 -16.07
C VAL A 15 24.55 11.15 -15.31
N THR A 16 23.84 10.02 -15.25
CA THR A 16 24.37 8.81 -14.59
C THR A 16 25.49 8.15 -15.41
N LYS A 17 26.39 7.42 -14.73
CA LYS A 17 27.45 6.63 -15.39
C LYS A 17 26.89 5.71 -16.48
N GLU A 18 25.73 5.11 -16.22
CA GLU A 18 25.00 4.26 -17.18
C GLU A 18 24.47 5.04 -18.39
N ALA A 19 23.98 6.27 -18.20
CA ALA A 19 23.57 7.12 -19.31
C ALA A 19 24.75 7.46 -20.24
N VAL A 20 25.96 7.64 -19.69
CA VAL A 20 27.20 7.81 -20.49
C VAL A 20 27.51 6.54 -21.26
N TYR A 21 27.49 5.36 -20.64
CA TYR A 21 27.66 4.08 -21.34
C TYR A 21 26.61 3.85 -22.45
N ASN A 22 25.37 4.25 -22.21
CA ASN A 22 24.30 4.15 -23.20
C ASN A 22 24.52 5.10 -24.39
N ARG A 23 25.05 6.30 -24.17
CA ARG A 23 25.44 7.23 -25.24
C ARG A 23 26.65 6.73 -26.04
N ILE A 24 27.62 6.11 -25.37
CA ILE A 24 28.76 5.44 -26.01
C ILE A 24 28.27 4.30 -26.89
N ARG A 25 27.39 3.44 -26.36
CA ARG A 25 26.79 2.32 -27.10
C ARG A 25 25.98 2.78 -28.33
N ARG A 26 25.33 3.94 -28.23
CA ARG A 26 24.58 4.58 -29.33
C ARG A 26 25.48 5.31 -30.34
N GLY A 27 26.79 5.40 -30.09
CA GLY A 27 27.75 6.10 -30.95
C GLY A 27 27.66 7.63 -30.91
N THR A 28 26.88 8.19 -29.97
CA THR A 28 26.70 9.66 -29.85
C THR A 28 27.86 10.33 -29.11
N LEU A 29 28.63 9.57 -28.33
CA LEU A 29 29.86 10.01 -27.68
C LEU A 29 31.04 9.19 -28.21
N LYS A 30 32.09 9.87 -28.68
CA LYS A 30 33.33 9.22 -29.12
C LYS A 30 34.12 8.76 -27.90
N THR A 31 34.63 7.53 -27.97
CA THR A 31 35.46 6.96 -26.89
C THR A 31 36.84 6.60 -27.39
N PHE A 32 37.78 6.62 -26.45
CA PHE A 32 39.15 6.16 -26.64
C PHE A 32 39.50 5.25 -25.45
N GLU A 33 40.07 4.08 -25.73
CA GLU A 33 40.50 3.16 -24.69
C GLU A 33 42.00 3.30 -24.48
N LYS A 34 42.40 3.61 -23.25
CA LYS A 34 43.82 3.66 -22.85
C LYS A 34 43.95 2.88 -21.54
N ASP A 35 44.87 1.93 -21.50
CA ASP A 35 45.22 1.16 -20.30
C ASP A 35 43.99 0.50 -19.61
N GLY A 36 43.04 -0.01 -20.39
CA GLY A 36 41.83 -0.68 -19.91
C GLY A 36 40.73 0.25 -19.36
N VAL A 37 40.93 1.57 -19.41
CA VAL A 37 39.94 2.58 -19.00
C VAL A 37 39.40 3.31 -20.24
N LYS A 38 38.07 3.37 -20.35
CA LYS A 38 37.37 4.08 -21.44
C LYS A 38 37.30 5.57 -21.12
N TYR A 39 37.86 6.39 -22.01
CA TYR A 39 37.81 7.86 -21.96
C TYR A 39 36.79 8.37 -22.97
N VAL A 40 36.03 9.38 -22.57
CA VAL A 40 35.05 10.07 -23.41
C VAL A 40 35.65 11.38 -23.88
N VAL A 41 35.56 11.65 -25.19
CA VAL A 41 35.98 12.93 -25.77
C VAL A 41 34.78 13.88 -25.73
N LEU A 42 34.89 14.94 -24.93
CA LEU A 42 33.90 16.01 -24.87
C LEU A 42 34.39 17.17 -25.74
N ASP A 43 33.68 17.44 -26.84
CA ASP A 43 33.86 18.64 -27.65
C ASP A 43 32.94 19.74 -27.08
N GLY A 44 33.55 20.79 -26.52
CA GLY A 44 32.88 22.07 -26.23
C GLY A 44 31.85 22.08 -25.09
N TYR A 45 32.12 21.43 -23.96
CA TYR A 45 31.25 21.53 -22.78
C TYR A 45 31.80 22.52 -21.75
N GLU A 46 31.21 23.71 -21.71
CA GLU A 46 31.31 24.63 -20.56
C GLU A 46 30.31 24.18 -19.47
N PRO A 47 30.71 24.10 -18.19
CA PRO A 47 29.89 23.54 -17.13
C PRO A 47 28.70 24.45 -16.81
N GLN A 48 27.51 24.05 -17.29
CA GLN A 48 26.25 24.68 -16.94
C GLN A 48 25.78 24.16 -15.57
N THR A 49 25.98 24.99 -14.55
CA THR A 49 25.44 24.81 -13.20
C THR A 49 23.92 25.01 -13.21
N SER A 50 23.13 23.94 -13.24
CA SER A 50 21.86 23.80 -12.50
C SER A 50 21.08 22.55 -12.95
N PRO A 51 20.41 21.84 -12.02
CA PRO A 51 19.72 20.60 -12.34
C PRO A 51 18.31 20.90 -12.88
N LYS A 52 18.06 20.59 -14.15
CA LYS A 52 16.69 20.44 -14.69
C LYS A 52 16.45 19.01 -15.13
N SER A 53 15.82 18.28 -14.22
CA SER A 53 15.19 16.98 -14.46
C SER A 53 13.89 17.16 -15.28
N ALA A 54 13.87 16.67 -16.51
CA ALA A 54 12.65 16.33 -17.24
C ALA A 54 12.95 15.24 -18.29
N PRO A 55 12.29 14.07 -18.27
CA PRO A 55 12.47 13.04 -19.29
C PRO A 55 11.61 13.34 -20.52
N LYS A 56 12.24 13.58 -21.67
CA LYS A 56 11.56 13.58 -22.98
C LYS A 56 11.37 12.14 -23.46
N THR A 57 10.14 11.67 -23.47
CA THR A 57 9.74 10.45 -24.18
C THR A 57 9.40 10.80 -25.63
N SER A 58 10.32 10.52 -26.56
CA SER A 58 10.01 10.42 -27.99
C SER A 58 10.08 8.94 -28.40
N LYS A 59 8.92 8.37 -28.73
CA LYS A 59 8.84 7.14 -29.54
C LYS A 59 8.11 7.50 -30.83
N SER A 60 8.91 7.62 -31.87
CA SER A 60 8.50 7.52 -33.27
C SER A 60 8.21 6.06 -33.60
N ALA A 61 7.08 5.79 -34.27
CA ALA A 61 7.01 5.00 -35.51
C ALA A 61 5.55 4.64 -35.84
N LYS A 62 4.98 5.23 -36.89
CA LYS A 62 4.49 4.48 -38.07
C LYS A 62 4.12 5.41 -39.23
N SER A 63 4.70 5.09 -40.37
CA SER A 63 4.43 5.59 -41.71
C SER A 63 3.03 5.24 -42.20
N SER A 64 2.37 6.19 -42.86
CA SER A 64 1.50 5.89 -44.01
C SER A 64 1.31 7.14 -44.85
N GLU A 65 1.84 7.07 -46.06
CA GLU A 65 1.57 7.92 -47.21
C GLU A 65 0.07 8.22 -47.36
N SER A 66 -0.30 9.51 -47.42
CA SER A 66 -1.40 9.93 -48.28
C SER A 66 -1.25 11.41 -48.64
N LYS A 67 -0.92 11.63 -49.91
CA LYS A 67 -0.99 12.93 -50.57
C LYS A 67 -2.44 13.42 -50.52
N LYS A 68 -2.69 14.48 -49.76
CA LYS A 68 -3.80 15.41 -50.01
C LYS A 68 -3.23 16.82 -49.94
N ALA A 69 -3.14 17.43 -51.12
CA ALA A 69 -2.96 18.87 -51.25
C ALA A 69 -4.20 19.55 -50.64
N ALA A 70 -4.07 19.97 -49.39
CA ALA A 70 -4.99 20.87 -48.73
C ALA A 70 -4.15 22.00 -48.16
N LYS A 71 -4.35 23.19 -48.73
CA LYS A 71 -3.90 24.52 -48.29
C LYS A 71 -3.13 24.49 -46.97
N THR A 72 -1.82 24.65 -47.05
CA THR A 72 -0.92 24.89 -45.92
C THR A 72 -1.33 26.23 -45.30
N GLY A 73 -2.36 26.21 -44.45
CA GLY A 73 -2.50 27.19 -43.39
C GLY A 73 -1.28 27.00 -42.52
N GLU A 74 -0.46 28.03 -42.47
CA GLU A 74 0.75 28.11 -41.65
C GLU A 74 0.41 27.59 -40.25
N PHE A 75 0.96 26.43 -39.88
CA PHE A 75 0.82 25.90 -38.53
C PHE A 75 1.42 26.95 -37.60
N ASP A 76 0.58 27.75 -36.95
CA ASP A 76 1.05 28.83 -36.11
C ASP A 76 1.65 28.22 -34.85
N VAL A 77 2.97 28.04 -34.91
CA VAL A 77 3.79 27.49 -33.83
C VAL A 77 3.56 28.27 -32.53
N ASN A 78 3.23 29.57 -32.63
CA ASN A 78 2.94 30.39 -31.47
C ASN A 78 1.62 29.99 -30.81
N GLU A 79 0.56 29.73 -31.59
CA GLU A 79 -0.72 29.28 -31.06
C GLU A 79 -0.59 27.90 -30.39
N PHE A 80 0.16 26.99 -31.01
CA PHE A 80 0.44 25.68 -30.41
C PHE A 80 1.29 25.77 -29.12
N LEU A 81 2.27 26.68 -29.09
CA LEU A 81 3.07 26.89 -27.88
C LEU A 81 2.24 27.55 -26.77
N LEU A 82 1.37 28.50 -27.11
CA LEU A 82 0.42 29.11 -26.18
C LEU A 82 -0.54 28.07 -25.61
N SER A 83 -1.06 27.16 -26.43
CA SER A 83 -1.95 26.09 -25.97
C SER A 83 -1.24 25.09 -25.05
N GLN A 84 0.02 24.73 -25.34
CA GLN A 84 0.83 23.93 -24.41
C GLN A 84 1.08 24.64 -23.09
N ILE A 85 1.37 25.96 -23.12
CA ILE A 85 1.58 26.74 -21.90
C ILE A 85 0.28 26.80 -21.09
N SER A 86 -0.89 26.96 -21.73
CA SER A 86 -2.17 26.94 -21.02
C SER A 86 -2.45 25.57 -20.41
N GLU A 87 -2.20 24.48 -21.14
CA GLU A 87 -2.38 23.12 -20.62
C GLU A 87 -1.45 22.85 -19.42
N LEU A 88 -0.18 23.23 -19.52
CA LEU A 88 0.77 23.08 -18.41
C LEU A 88 0.40 23.94 -17.20
N LYS A 89 -0.18 25.13 -17.41
CA LYS A 89 -0.69 25.97 -16.31
C LYS A 89 -1.88 25.31 -15.64
N GLU A 90 -2.83 24.78 -16.41
CA GLU A 90 -3.99 24.05 -15.89
C GLU A 90 -3.58 22.81 -15.11
N GLN A 91 -2.64 22.02 -15.64
CA GLN A 91 -2.09 20.86 -14.93
C GLN A 91 -1.41 21.26 -13.62
N ASN A 92 -0.64 22.36 -13.60
CA ASN A 92 -0.05 22.86 -12.36
C ASN A 92 -1.11 23.30 -11.35
N GLN A 93 -2.18 23.99 -11.79
CA GLN A 93 -3.28 24.37 -10.91
C GLN A 93 -3.99 23.15 -10.32
N ASN A 94 -4.27 22.14 -11.14
CA ASN A 94 -4.87 20.90 -10.68
C ASN A 94 -3.97 20.17 -9.68
N LEU A 95 -2.67 20.05 -9.96
CA LEU A 95 -1.70 19.46 -9.04
C LEU A 95 -1.61 20.24 -7.71
N GLN A 96 -1.74 21.57 -7.76
CA GLN A 96 -1.72 22.39 -6.56
C GLN A 96 -3.01 22.23 -5.74
N ALA A 97 -4.17 22.13 -6.40
CA ALA A 97 -5.43 21.81 -5.74
C ALA A 97 -5.42 20.41 -5.11
N ASP A 98 -4.88 19.41 -5.82
CA ASP A 98 -4.72 18.04 -5.29
C ASP A 98 -3.77 18.01 -4.10
N LYS A 99 -2.65 18.75 -4.15
CA LYS A 99 -1.72 18.90 -3.02
C LYS A 99 -2.42 19.48 -1.80
N GLU A 100 -3.21 20.54 -1.98
CA GLU A 100 -3.97 21.15 -0.89
C GLU A 100 -5.02 20.20 -0.31
N ARG A 101 -5.74 19.49 -1.18
CA ARG A 101 -6.72 18.46 -0.77
C ARG A 101 -6.06 17.36 0.05
N LEU A 102 -4.96 16.80 -0.43
CA LEU A 102 -4.21 15.75 0.27
C LEU A 102 -3.65 16.25 1.61
N PHE A 103 -3.22 17.51 1.68
CA PHE A 103 -2.76 18.10 2.93
C PHE A 103 -3.90 18.18 3.95
N ARG A 104 -5.08 18.64 3.54
CA ARG A 104 -6.28 18.69 4.41
C ARG A 104 -6.71 17.29 4.88
N GLU A 105 -6.73 16.31 3.98
CA GLU A 105 -7.08 14.93 4.31
C GLU A 105 -6.08 14.33 5.31
N LYS A 106 -4.77 14.55 5.11
CA LYS A 106 -3.74 14.14 6.05
C LYS A 106 -3.94 14.78 7.42
N GLU A 107 -4.18 16.09 7.47
CA GLU A 107 -4.41 16.80 8.73
C GLU A 107 -5.65 16.28 9.46
N GLN A 108 -6.73 16.02 8.72
CA GLN A 108 -7.94 15.44 9.26
C GLN A 108 -7.71 14.03 9.83
N ILE A 109 -6.97 13.17 9.13
CA ILE A 109 -6.59 11.84 9.63
C ILE A 109 -5.74 11.97 10.91
N LEU A 110 -4.77 12.89 10.94
CA LEU A 110 -3.94 13.11 12.13
C LEU A 110 -4.79 13.57 13.32
N LEU A 111 -5.75 14.47 13.09
CA LEU A 111 -6.66 14.95 14.12
C LEU A 111 -7.58 13.81 14.61
N ASN A 112 -8.16 13.03 13.70
CA ASN A 112 -8.99 11.87 14.03
C ASN A 112 -8.22 10.82 14.84
N ASN A 113 -7.00 10.49 14.43
CA ASN A 113 -6.14 9.56 15.17
C ASN A 113 -5.81 10.09 16.57
N LYS A 114 -5.51 11.39 16.70
CA LYS A 114 -5.28 12.02 18.00
C LYS A 114 -6.52 11.92 18.90
N THR A 115 -7.71 12.16 18.35
CA THR A 115 -8.97 12.04 19.12
C THR A 115 -9.28 10.60 19.49
N GLU A 116 -9.07 9.65 18.57
CA GLU A 116 -9.29 8.21 18.81
C GLU A 116 -8.36 7.70 19.91
N ILE A 117 -7.07 8.04 19.83
CA ILE A 117 -6.08 7.68 20.85
C ILE A 117 -6.49 8.27 22.22
N ALA A 118 -6.87 9.54 22.25
CA ALA A 118 -7.31 10.18 23.50
C ALA A 118 -8.55 9.49 24.09
N GLN A 119 -9.50 9.06 23.24
CA GLN A 119 -10.68 8.31 23.68
C GLN A 119 -10.30 6.93 24.21
N ILE A 120 -9.41 6.19 23.52
CA ILE A 120 -8.92 4.88 23.97
C ILE A 120 -8.26 5.00 25.36
N TYR A 121 -7.44 6.03 25.59
CA TYR A 121 -6.83 6.24 26.90
C TYR A 121 -7.88 6.54 27.98
N ARG A 122 -8.86 7.42 27.70
CA ARG A 122 -9.97 7.68 28.62
C ARG A 122 -10.76 6.41 28.96
N GLU A 123 -11.12 5.61 27.96
CA GLU A 123 -11.85 4.35 28.16
C GLU A 123 -11.01 3.32 28.95
N ARG A 124 -9.69 3.28 28.76
CA ARG A 124 -8.79 2.44 29.55
C ARG A 124 -8.74 2.90 31.00
N ASP A 125 -8.61 4.20 31.23
CA ASP A 125 -8.58 4.77 32.57
C ASP A 125 -9.90 4.53 33.31
N GLU A 126 -11.05 4.67 32.62
CA GLU A 126 -12.37 4.33 33.18
C GLU A 126 -12.47 2.85 33.52
N LYS A 127 -11.98 1.95 32.67
CA LYS A 127 -11.94 0.51 32.97
C LYS A 127 -11.08 0.24 34.21
N ILE A 128 -9.89 0.82 34.28
CA ILE A 128 -8.99 0.68 35.45
C ILE A 128 -9.68 1.21 36.70
N ARG A 129 -10.31 2.38 36.62
CA ARG A 129 -11.06 2.96 37.74
C ARG A 129 -12.21 2.04 38.17
N ASN A 130 -12.93 1.44 37.23
CA ASN A 130 -13.98 0.47 37.54
C ASN A 130 -13.42 -0.79 38.20
N PHE A 131 -12.29 -1.32 37.73
CA PHE A 131 -11.61 -2.45 38.36
C PHE A 131 -11.12 -2.11 39.78
N LEU A 132 -10.52 -0.94 39.98
CA LEU A 132 -10.09 -0.47 41.30
C LEU A 132 -11.27 -0.32 42.24
N ASN A 133 -12.35 0.34 41.81
CA ASN A 133 -13.59 0.46 42.59
C ASN A 133 -14.16 -0.93 42.96
N LEU A 134 -14.05 -1.92 42.07
CA LEU A 134 -14.53 -3.28 42.32
C LEU A 134 -13.66 -4.03 43.35
N LEU A 135 -12.35 -3.74 43.41
CA LEU A 135 -11.42 -4.28 44.40
C LEU A 135 -11.50 -3.54 45.74
N GLU A 136 -11.78 -2.23 45.72
CA GLU A 136 -11.97 -1.42 46.92
C GLU A 136 -13.23 -1.84 47.69
N ARG A 137 -14.32 -2.20 47.00
CA ARG A 137 -15.58 -2.66 47.61
C ARG A 137 -15.41 -3.81 48.62
N PRO A 138 -14.79 -4.96 48.28
CA PRO A 138 -14.58 -6.05 49.23
C PRO A 138 -13.58 -5.70 50.33
N LEU A 139 -12.58 -4.84 50.07
CA LEU A 139 -11.64 -4.38 51.09
C LEU A 139 -12.31 -3.48 52.14
N LEU A 140 -13.17 -2.55 51.69
CA LEU A 140 -13.95 -1.67 52.56
C LEU A 140 -15.04 -2.44 53.32
N ALA A 141 -15.70 -3.42 52.69
CA ALA A 141 -16.65 -4.30 53.37
C ALA A 141 -15.99 -5.08 54.53
N ARG A 142 -14.74 -5.54 54.32
CA ARG A 142 -13.94 -6.19 55.37
C ARG A 142 -13.59 -5.26 56.53
N GLN A 143 -13.34 -3.98 56.28
CA GLN A 143 -13.07 -2.99 57.33
C GLN A 143 -14.32 -2.65 58.16
N ASN A 144 -15.51 -2.74 57.57
CA ASN A 144 -16.78 -2.44 58.23
C ASN A 144 -17.37 -3.64 59.01
N GLY A 145 -16.66 -4.76 59.10
CA GLY A 145 -17.07 -5.93 59.89
C GLY A 145 -18.09 -6.86 59.22
N GLU A 146 -18.51 -6.57 57.98
CA GLU A 146 -19.37 -7.45 57.19
C GLU A 146 -18.49 -8.37 56.33
N TYR A 147 -18.47 -9.66 56.67
CA TYR A 147 -17.73 -10.67 55.93
C TYR A 147 -18.43 -10.94 54.58
N ALA A 148 -18.11 -10.13 53.55
CA ALA A 148 -18.54 -10.41 52.19
C ALA A 148 -17.87 -11.72 51.72
N ALA A 149 -18.69 -12.69 51.30
CA ALA A 149 -18.23 -13.97 50.78
C ALA A 149 -17.21 -13.77 49.65
N PRO A 150 -16.19 -14.64 49.53
CA PRO A 150 -15.23 -14.56 48.44
C PRO A 150 -15.95 -14.58 47.09
N ILE A 151 -15.76 -13.52 46.30
CA ILE A 151 -16.22 -13.46 44.92
C ILE A 151 -15.21 -14.27 44.11
N ASP A 152 -15.61 -15.48 43.71
CA ASP A 152 -14.84 -16.26 42.74
C ASP A 152 -14.82 -15.50 41.40
N VAL A 153 -13.67 -14.89 41.10
CA VAL A 153 -13.41 -14.27 39.80
C VAL A 153 -13.00 -15.39 38.85
N GLU A 154 -13.98 -16.03 38.23
CA GLU A 154 -13.71 -16.78 36.99
C GLU A 154 -13.20 -15.76 35.96
N PHE A 155 -11.94 -15.90 35.54
CA PHE A 155 -11.43 -15.21 34.36
C PHE A 155 -12.19 -15.74 33.15
N VAL A 156 -13.33 -15.13 32.86
CA VAL A 156 -13.93 -15.19 31.53
C VAL A 156 -13.00 -14.38 30.66
N GLU A 157 -11.97 -15.04 30.10
CA GLU A 157 -11.41 -14.61 28.84
C GLU A 157 -12.61 -14.30 27.97
N SER A 158 -12.79 -13.03 27.62
CA SER A 158 -13.87 -12.63 26.75
C SER A 158 -13.57 -13.19 25.37
N GLU A 159 -13.84 -14.50 25.19
CA GLU A 159 -14.07 -15.06 23.89
C GLU A 159 -15.10 -14.16 23.23
N PRO A 160 -14.85 -13.75 21.97
CA PRO A 160 -15.69 -12.77 21.31
C PRO A 160 -17.13 -13.25 21.36
N LYS A 161 -17.98 -12.50 22.06
CA LYS A 161 -19.43 -12.68 22.20
C LYS A 161 -19.95 -13.46 20.99
N SER A 162 -20.31 -14.72 21.23
CA SER A 162 -20.67 -15.65 20.18
C SER A 162 -21.91 -15.12 19.44
N GLU A 163 -21.68 -14.38 18.36
CA GLU A 163 -22.67 -14.20 17.31
C GLU A 163 -23.07 -15.62 16.90
N GLY A 164 -24.31 -16.01 17.21
CA GLY A 164 -24.70 -17.39 17.48
C GLY A 164 -24.14 -18.49 16.57
N LYS A 165 -23.68 -19.59 17.19
CA LYS A 165 -23.38 -20.90 16.57
C LYS A 165 -22.39 -20.85 15.38
N TRP A 166 -21.49 -19.87 15.34
CA TRP A 166 -20.38 -19.83 14.39
C TRP A 166 -19.11 -20.29 15.11
N THR A 167 -18.52 -21.39 14.64
CA THR A 167 -17.26 -21.95 15.18
C THR A 167 -16.15 -21.79 14.15
N SER A 168 -14.90 -21.73 14.60
CA SER A 168 -13.76 -21.69 13.66
C SER A 168 -13.68 -23.00 12.87
N LEU A 169 -13.13 -22.98 11.65
CA LEU A 169 -12.91 -24.20 10.85
C LEU A 169 -12.04 -25.21 11.62
N ALA A 170 -11.06 -24.73 12.39
CA ALA A 170 -10.19 -25.56 13.20
C ALA A 170 -10.95 -26.27 14.33
N GLU A 171 -11.79 -25.54 15.08
CA GLU A 171 -12.68 -26.13 16.10
C GLU A 171 -13.68 -27.11 15.48
N PHE A 172 -14.24 -26.78 14.32
CA PHE A 172 -15.16 -27.66 13.62
C PHE A 172 -14.49 -28.99 13.24
N LEU A 173 -13.30 -28.94 12.65
CA LEU A 173 -12.56 -30.15 12.28
C LEU A 173 -12.14 -30.97 13.52
N LYS A 174 -11.75 -30.32 14.63
CA LYS A 174 -11.47 -30.98 15.91
C LYS A 174 -12.71 -31.68 16.46
N SER A 175 -13.88 -31.03 16.43
CA SER A 175 -15.14 -31.60 16.94
C SER A 175 -15.64 -32.82 16.16
N GLN A 176 -15.20 -32.98 14.90
CA GLN A 176 -15.61 -34.08 14.03
C GLN A 176 -14.72 -35.34 14.18
N ASN A 177 -13.64 -35.31 14.98
CA ASN A 177 -12.74 -36.45 15.22
C ASN A 177 -12.28 -37.18 13.93
N LEU A 178 -12.09 -36.45 12.83
CA LEU A 178 -11.64 -37.02 11.54
C LEU A 178 -10.11 -37.02 11.46
N SER A 179 -9.49 -38.16 11.14
CA SER A 179 -8.02 -38.25 11.02
C SER A 179 -7.53 -38.36 9.58
N GLY A 180 -6.40 -37.72 9.29
CA GLY A 180 -5.62 -37.92 8.06
C GLY A 180 -6.32 -37.50 6.76
N LYS A 181 -6.55 -38.46 5.86
CA LYS A 181 -7.02 -38.20 4.48
C LYS A 181 -8.46 -37.67 4.42
N SER A 182 -9.32 -38.04 5.37
CA SER A 182 -10.71 -37.57 5.45
C SER A 182 -10.78 -36.10 5.89
N LEU A 183 -9.92 -35.69 6.83
CA LEU A 183 -9.78 -34.29 7.27
C LEU A 183 -9.38 -33.38 6.11
N LYS A 184 -8.37 -33.77 5.33
CA LYS A 184 -7.96 -32.98 4.15
C LYS A 184 -9.07 -32.89 3.09
N LYS A 185 -9.85 -33.96 2.90
CA LYS A 185 -10.99 -33.96 1.96
C LYS A 185 -12.12 -33.03 2.44
N THR A 186 -12.48 -33.06 3.72
CA THR A 186 -13.53 -32.18 4.28
C THR A 186 -13.07 -30.72 4.32
N GLN A 187 -11.82 -30.46 4.69
CA GLN A 187 -11.21 -29.14 4.62
C GLN A 187 -11.25 -28.58 3.19
N ASN A 188 -10.83 -29.37 2.20
CA ASN A 188 -10.86 -28.94 0.79
C ASN A 188 -12.29 -28.74 0.27
N LYS A 189 -13.27 -29.54 0.71
CA LYS A 189 -14.70 -29.33 0.38
C LYS A 189 -15.22 -28.02 0.97
N ILE A 190 -14.88 -27.72 2.22
CA ILE A 190 -15.30 -26.47 2.90
C ILE A 190 -14.64 -25.27 2.22
N ILE A 191 -13.34 -25.34 1.89
CA ILE A 191 -12.63 -24.27 1.18
C ILE A 191 -13.24 -24.02 -0.21
N LYS A 192 -13.57 -25.07 -0.97
CA LYS A 192 -14.21 -24.93 -2.29
C LYS A 192 -15.63 -24.34 -2.25
N ASN A 193 -16.29 -24.42 -1.09
CA ASN A 193 -17.64 -23.92 -0.88
C ASN A 193 -17.68 -22.53 -0.19
N ILE A 194 -16.52 -21.92 0.07
CA ILE A 194 -16.43 -20.52 0.52
C ILE A 194 -17.12 -19.63 -0.53
N GLY A 195 -18.11 -18.84 -0.09
CA GLY A 195 -18.91 -17.97 -0.96
C GLY A 195 -20.07 -18.64 -1.70
N LYS A 196 -20.15 -19.98 -1.72
CA LYS A 196 -21.28 -20.72 -2.32
C LYS A 196 -22.33 -21.13 -1.29
N SER A 197 -21.89 -21.52 -0.10
CA SER A 197 -22.79 -21.91 0.99
C SER A 197 -23.03 -20.74 1.94
N LYS A 198 -24.30 -20.52 2.31
CA LYS A 198 -24.73 -19.51 3.31
C LYS A 198 -24.21 -19.81 4.72
N PHE A 199 -23.53 -20.95 4.92
CA PHE A 199 -23.08 -21.43 6.22
C PHE A 199 -21.56 -21.31 6.43
N ILE A 200 -20.82 -20.81 5.44
CA ILE A 200 -19.37 -20.59 5.50
C ILE A 200 -19.11 -19.09 5.30
N LYS A 201 -18.43 -18.45 6.26
CA LYS A 201 -18.05 -17.03 6.16
C LYS A 201 -16.56 -16.85 6.42
N PHE A 202 -15.95 -15.89 5.72
CA PHE A 202 -14.57 -15.47 5.98
C PHE A 202 -14.62 -14.14 6.75
N LYS A 203 -14.14 -14.12 8.00
CA LYS A 203 -14.16 -12.91 8.86
C LYS A 203 -12.80 -12.82 9.56
N LYS A 204 -12.14 -11.66 9.45
CA LYS A 204 -10.84 -11.37 10.11
C LYS A 204 -9.74 -12.43 9.87
N GLY A 205 -9.59 -12.91 8.63
CA GLY A 205 -8.55 -13.89 8.28
C GLY A 205 -8.85 -15.34 8.66
N VAL A 206 -9.98 -15.62 9.31
CA VAL A 206 -10.37 -16.96 9.78
C VAL A 206 -11.64 -17.43 9.06
N ILE A 207 -11.64 -18.69 8.59
CA ILE A 207 -12.82 -19.35 8.04
C ILE A 207 -13.72 -19.78 9.20
N MET A 208 -14.94 -19.28 9.20
CA MET A 208 -15.97 -19.59 10.20
C MET A 208 -17.06 -20.45 9.57
N VAL A 209 -17.48 -21.47 10.29
CA VAL A 209 -18.39 -22.54 9.84
C VAL A 209 -19.53 -22.64 10.83
N LYS A 210 -20.77 -22.77 10.33
CA LYS A 210 -21.93 -23.05 11.17
C LYS A 210 -22.05 -24.56 11.44
N SER A 211 -21.49 -25.01 12.57
CA SER A 211 -21.30 -26.42 12.92
C SER A 211 -22.52 -27.33 12.69
N LYS A 212 -23.72 -26.93 13.13
CA LYS A 212 -24.93 -27.78 13.02
C LYS A 212 -25.51 -27.95 11.61
N LYS A 213 -25.21 -27.04 10.68
CA LYS A 213 -25.83 -27.04 9.33
C LYS A 213 -24.91 -27.58 8.25
N ILE A 214 -23.59 -27.46 8.44
CA ILE A 214 -22.59 -27.92 7.46
C ILE A 214 -22.42 -29.43 7.47
N SER A 215 -22.52 -30.10 8.63
CA SER A 215 -22.54 -31.58 8.66
C SER A 215 -23.67 -32.15 7.81
N LYS A 216 -24.89 -31.60 7.93
CA LYS A 216 -26.06 -32.00 7.14
C LYS A 216 -25.93 -31.72 5.63
N GLU A 217 -25.13 -30.74 5.23
CA GLU A 217 -24.88 -30.41 3.82
C GLU A 217 -23.74 -31.27 3.23
N LEU A 218 -22.79 -31.68 4.07
CA LEU A 218 -21.72 -32.61 3.69
C LEU A 218 -22.20 -34.06 3.56
N ASP A 219 -23.20 -34.46 4.34
CA ASP A 219 -23.78 -35.82 4.33
C ASP A 219 -24.85 -36.01 3.25
N LYS A 220 -25.42 -34.92 2.71
CA LYS A 220 -26.35 -34.97 1.57
C LYS A 220 -25.58 -35.00 0.25
N LYS A 221 -24.88 -36.10 -0.01
CA LYS A 221 -24.49 -36.50 -1.38
C LYS A 221 -24.09 -37.95 -1.45
#